data_AF-A0A955T6A9-F1
#
_entry.id   AF-A0A955T6A9-F1
#
_cell.length_a   1.000
_cell.length_b   1.000
_cell.length_c   1.000
_cell.angle_alpha   90.00
_cell.angle_beta   90.00
_cell.angle_gamma   90.00
#
_symmetry.space_group_name_H-M   'P 1'
#
loop_
_entity.id
_entity.type
_entity.pdbx_description
1 polymer ?
#
loop_
_entity_poly.entity_id
_entity_poly.type
_entity_poly.pdbx_seq_one_letter_code
_entity_poly.pdbx_strand_id
1 'polypeptide(L)'
;GIHEVDGTLENNAILANAAPFSHNFAPFLDKNPDCDPDQKFKALAGTGKTGLVPFASPDGIHWKKLRDEGVITKGAFDSQNVGFWSEKEGCYVSYFRIFSDGVRSISRTISKDFLNWEEPVEMTYGDTPREHLYTNQTHPYFRA
;
A
#
# COMPACT_ATOMS: atom_id res chain seq x y z
N GLY A 1 -13.48 -20.96 3.41
CA GLY A 1 -13.20 -19.59 2.99
C GLY A 1 -14.49 -18.81 2.91
N ILE A 2 -14.35 -17.51 2.73
CA ILE A 2 -15.48 -16.56 2.66
C ILE A 2 -15.91 -16.26 1.22
N HIS A 3 -15.19 -16.80 0.24
CA HIS A 3 -15.50 -16.72 -1.18
C HIS A 3 -15.52 -18.11 -1.80
N GLU A 4 -16.49 -18.35 -2.69
CA GLU A 4 -16.53 -19.58 -3.48
C GLU A 4 -15.48 -19.53 -4.58
N VAL A 5 -14.67 -20.58 -4.67
CA VAL A 5 -13.63 -20.77 -5.69
C VAL A 5 -13.78 -22.19 -6.21
N ASP A 6 -13.88 -22.35 -7.53
CA ASP A 6 -14.08 -23.65 -8.20
C ASP A 6 -15.24 -24.48 -7.61
N GLY A 7 -16.34 -23.82 -7.25
CA GLY A 7 -17.55 -24.45 -6.72
C GLY A 7 -17.46 -24.91 -5.26
N THR A 8 -16.42 -24.50 -4.52
CA THR A 8 -16.23 -24.88 -3.11
C THR A 8 -15.84 -23.70 -2.22
N LEU A 9 -16.17 -23.83 -0.93
CA LEU A 9 -15.69 -22.95 0.15
C LEU A 9 -14.48 -23.55 0.88
N GLU A 10 -13.90 -24.67 0.45
CA GLU A 10 -12.69 -25.26 1.05
C GLU A 10 -11.40 -24.54 0.60
N ASN A 11 -11.34 -23.23 0.86
CA ASN A 11 -10.22 -22.36 0.50
C ASN A 11 -10.00 -21.27 1.57
N ASN A 12 -8.97 -20.46 1.38
CA ASN A 12 -8.62 -19.30 2.21
C ASN A 12 -8.60 -17.98 1.41
N ALA A 13 -9.36 -17.88 0.31
CA ALA A 13 -9.47 -16.63 -0.43
C ALA A 13 -10.18 -15.57 0.43
N ILE A 14 -9.51 -14.43 0.65
CA ILE A 14 -10.01 -13.29 1.45
C ILE A 14 -10.27 -12.02 0.62
N LEU A 15 -9.85 -12.04 -0.65
CA LEU A 15 -10.01 -10.92 -1.57
C LEU A 15 -10.35 -11.44 -2.97
N ALA A 16 -11.61 -11.87 -3.15
CA ALA A 16 -12.14 -12.30 -4.44
C ALA A 16 -12.99 -11.20 -5.10
N ASN A 17 -13.14 -11.27 -6.43
CA ASN A 17 -13.95 -10.34 -7.23
C ASN A 17 -13.59 -8.85 -7.04
N ALA A 18 -12.37 -8.59 -6.56
CA ALA A 18 -11.87 -7.26 -6.25
C ALA A 18 -10.84 -6.82 -7.31
N ALA A 19 -11.03 -7.18 -8.58
CA ALA A 19 -10.15 -6.68 -9.64
C ALA A 19 -10.28 -5.14 -9.71
N PRO A 20 -9.17 -4.40 -9.94
CA PRO A 20 -7.82 -4.88 -10.23
C PRO A 20 -6.91 -4.92 -8.97
N PHE A 21 -7.45 -5.01 -7.76
CA PHE A 21 -6.72 -4.73 -6.51
C PHE A 21 -5.89 -5.91 -5.99
N SER A 22 -6.24 -7.15 -6.34
CA SER A 22 -5.59 -8.34 -5.74
C SER A 22 -4.13 -8.57 -6.15
N HIS A 23 -3.66 -7.99 -7.26
CA HIS A 23 -2.30 -8.24 -7.78
C HIS A 23 -1.17 -7.64 -6.92
N ASN A 24 -1.46 -6.55 -6.20
CA ASN A 24 -0.50 -5.82 -5.38
C ASN A 24 -1.04 -5.49 -3.98
N PHE A 25 -2.03 -6.25 -3.53
CA PHE A 25 -2.63 -6.07 -2.23
C PHE A 25 -1.64 -6.44 -1.11
N ALA A 26 -1.12 -5.42 -0.43
CA ALA A 26 -0.12 -5.55 0.63
C ALA A 26 -0.67 -5.00 1.96
N PRO A 27 -1.30 -5.85 2.77
CA PRO A 27 -1.86 -5.43 4.06
C PRO A 27 -0.77 -5.26 5.12
N PHE A 28 -0.99 -4.32 6.03
CA PHE A 28 -0.16 -4.09 7.21
C PHE A 28 -1.04 -3.92 8.46
N LEU A 29 -0.47 -4.25 9.62
CA LEU A 29 -1.08 -3.93 10.92
C LEU A 29 -0.89 -2.44 11.19
N ASP A 30 -1.97 -1.72 11.42
CA ASP A 30 -1.89 -0.32 11.80
C ASP A 30 -1.40 -0.19 13.25
N LYS A 31 -0.27 0.50 13.40
CA LYS A 31 0.38 0.78 14.68
C LYS A 31 0.06 2.17 15.21
N ASN A 32 -0.77 2.94 14.51
CA ASN A 32 -1.25 4.21 15.03
C ASN A 32 -1.98 3.96 16.37
N PRO A 33 -1.54 4.58 17.48
CA PRO A 33 -2.21 4.41 18.79
C PRO A 33 -3.67 4.87 18.77
N ASP A 34 -4.03 5.76 17.84
CA ASP A 34 -5.39 6.26 17.64
C ASP A 34 -6.14 5.50 16.54
N CYS A 35 -5.63 4.35 16.10
CA CYS A 35 -6.28 3.52 15.08
C CYS A 35 -7.68 3.10 15.53
N ASP A 36 -8.66 3.31 14.66
CA ASP A 36 -10.00 2.73 14.77
C ASP A 36 -9.88 1.19 14.85
N PRO A 37 -10.40 0.53 15.91
CA PRO A 37 -10.37 -0.93 16.03
C PRO A 37 -11.00 -1.66 14.84
N ASP A 38 -11.96 -1.05 14.15
CA ASP A 38 -12.57 -1.61 12.94
C ASP A 38 -11.66 -1.52 11.69
N GLN A 39 -10.49 -0.89 11.84
CA GLN A 39 -9.51 -0.66 10.78
C GLN A 39 -8.10 -1.08 11.17
N LYS A 40 -8.00 -2.05 12.08
CA LYS A 40 -6.74 -2.59 12.63
C LYS A 40 -5.75 -3.02 11.55
N PHE A 41 -6.23 -3.55 10.44
CA PHE A 41 -5.43 -3.85 9.26
C PHE A 41 -5.78 -2.87 8.15
N LYS A 42 -4.77 -2.42 7.41
CA LYS A 42 -4.92 -1.49 6.29
C LYS A 42 -4.13 -1.97 5.09
N ALA A 43 -4.56 -1.60 3.89
CA ALA A 43 -3.83 -1.87 2.66
C ALA A 43 -4.05 -0.76 1.63
N LEU A 44 -3.09 -0.60 0.73
CA LEU A 44 -3.19 0.24 -0.47
C LEU A 44 -3.02 -0.65 -1.69
N ALA A 45 -3.97 -0.63 -2.62
CA ALA A 45 -3.94 -1.49 -3.79
C ALA A 45 -4.55 -0.82 -5.01
N GLY A 46 -4.11 -1.21 -6.21
CA GLY A 46 -4.64 -0.65 -7.45
C GLY A 46 -3.60 -0.62 -8.56
N THR A 47 -3.81 0.24 -9.55
CA THR A 47 -3.00 0.33 -10.77
C THR A 47 -2.77 1.79 -11.12
N GLY A 48 -1.85 2.08 -12.05
CA GLY A 48 -1.69 3.44 -12.60
C GLY A 48 -2.97 4.05 -13.21
N LYS A 49 -4.00 3.25 -13.52
CA LYS A 49 -5.31 3.75 -13.99
C LYS A 49 -6.26 4.11 -12.84
N THR A 50 -6.26 3.32 -11.76
CA THR A 50 -7.19 3.51 -10.63
C THR A 50 -6.61 4.40 -9.53
N GLY A 51 -5.29 4.56 -9.50
CA GLY A 51 -4.57 4.94 -8.29
C GLY A 51 -4.61 3.82 -7.23
N LEU A 52 -3.96 4.07 -6.09
CA LEU A 52 -4.03 3.20 -4.92
C LEU A 52 -5.27 3.51 -4.10
N VAL A 53 -6.18 2.55 -4.01
CA VAL A 53 -7.40 2.58 -3.22
C VAL A 53 -7.11 2.10 -1.80
N PRO A 54 -7.61 2.79 -0.76
CA PRO A 54 -7.41 2.39 0.62
C PRO A 54 -8.42 1.33 1.06
N PHE A 55 -7.93 0.27 1.70
CA PHE A 55 -8.72 -0.80 2.30
C PHE A 55 -8.47 -0.86 3.81
N ALA A 56 -9.46 -1.35 4.55
CA ALA A 56 -9.33 -1.65 5.96
C ALA A 56 -10.06 -2.94 6.35
N SER A 57 -9.61 -3.53 7.44
CA SER A 57 -10.22 -4.72 8.04
C SER A 57 -9.97 -4.75 9.56
N PRO A 58 -10.95 -5.17 10.37
CA PRO A 58 -10.75 -5.39 11.81
C PRO A 58 -9.89 -6.63 12.10
N ASP A 59 -9.97 -7.66 11.25
CA ASP A 59 -9.45 -9.00 11.51
C ASP A 59 -8.42 -9.48 10.46
N GLY A 60 -8.20 -8.71 9.40
CA GLY A 60 -7.32 -9.07 8.29
C GLY A 60 -7.92 -10.09 7.33
N ILE A 61 -9.20 -10.46 7.51
CA ILE A 61 -9.93 -11.46 6.72
C ILE A 61 -11.07 -10.79 5.95
N HIS A 62 -11.84 -9.92 6.60
CA HIS A 62 -12.96 -9.21 6.00
C HIS A 62 -12.58 -7.78 5.65
N TRP A 63 -12.38 -7.52 4.36
CA TRP A 63 -11.87 -6.25 3.86
C TRP A 63 -12.96 -5.38 3.24
N LYS A 64 -12.93 -4.09 3.54
CA LYS A 64 -13.75 -3.07 2.87
C LYS A 64 -12.85 -1.98 2.30
N LYS A 65 -13.27 -1.38 1.19
CA LYS A 65 -12.71 -0.11 0.74
C LYS A 65 -13.11 0.98 1.73
N LEU A 66 -12.19 1.87 2.06
CA LEU A 66 -12.49 3.09 2.81
C LEU A 66 -12.98 4.22 1.89
N ARG A 67 -12.64 4.14 0.60
CA ARG A 67 -13.05 5.05 -0.48
C ARG A 67 -13.03 4.29 -1.81
N ASP A 68 -13.86 4.67 -2.76
CA ASP A 68 -13.86 4.04 -4.09
C ASP A 68 -12.74 4.55 -5.00
N GLU A 69 -12.39 5.83 -4.89
CA GLU A 69 -11.32 6.47 -5.64
C GLU A 69 -9.93 6.20 -5.05
N GLY A 70 -8.91 6.22 -5.93
CA GLY A 70 -7.51 6.15 -5.51
C GLY A 70 -7.08 7.39 -4.73
N VAL A 71 -6.47 7.18 -3.57
CA VAL A 71 -5.95 8.24 -2.68
C VAL A 71 -4.50 8.62 -2.98
N ILE A 72 -3.78 7.77 -3.73
CA ILE A 72 -2.47 8.08 -4.31
C ILE A 72 -2.55 7.79 -5.80
N THR A 73 -2.33 8.80 -6.65
CA THR A 73 -2.59 8.72 -8.10
C THR A 73 -1.33 8.86 -8.96
N LYS A 74 -0.20 9.24 -8.37
CA LYS A 74 1.06 9.50 -9.08
C LYS A 74 2.07 8.38 -8.85
N GLY A 75 1.95 7.31 -9.63
CA GLY A 75 2.85 6.16 -9.61
C GLY A 75 2.43 5.13 -10.67
N ALA A 76 3.23 4.08 -10.90
CA ALA A 76 2.73 3.00 -11.79
C ALA A 76 1.91 1.94 -11.07
N PHE A 77 2.20 1.70 -9.80
CA PHE A 77 1.46 0.75 -8.96
C PHE A 77 1.40 -0.67 -9.54
N ASP A 78 2.36 -1.07 -10.37
CA ASP A 78 2.52 -2.38 -11.00
C ASP A 78 3.41 -3.34 -10.19
N SER A 79 3.68 -2.98 -8.94
CA SER A 79 4.47 -3.72 -7.97
C SER A 79 3.88 -3.54 -6.58
N GLN A 80 4.44 -4.23 -5.58
CA GLN A 80 4.05 -4.04 -4.18
C GLN A 80 4.24 -2.57 -3.76
N ASN A 81 3.19 -1.98 -3.19
CA ASN A 81 3.23 -0.65 -2.59
C ASN A 81 3.34 -0.81 -1.08
N VAL A 82 4.39 -0.26 -0.50
CA VAL A 82 4.72 -0.47 0.91
C VAL A 82 4.10 0.65 1.73
N GLY A 83 3.02 0.34 2.44
CA GLY A 83 2.36 1.26 3.38
C GLY A 83 2.56 0.83 4.83
N PHE A 84 2.75 1.78 5.74
CA PHE A 84 2.76 1.52 7.19
C PHE A 84 2.57 2.81 8.00
N TRP A 85 2.24 2.69 9.29
CA TRP A 85 2.32 3.80 10.24
C TRP A 85 3.76 3.96 10.75
N SER A 86 4.37 5.13 10.53
CA SER A 86 5.69 5.49 11.03
C SER A 86 5.56 6.11 12.42
N GLU A 87 5.89 5.34 13.47
CA GLU A 87 5.86 5.83 14.86
C GLU A 87 6.78 7.03 15.08
N LYS A 88 7.96 7.02 14.43
CA LYS A 88 8.96 8.11 14.53
C LYS A 88 8.47 9.41 13.91
N GLU A 89 7.65 9.33 12.86
CA GLU A 89 7.17 10.49 12.11
C GLU A 89 5.73 10.88 12.47
N GLY A 90 5.03 10.05 13.25
CA GLY A 90 3.62 10.24 13.60
C GLY A 90 2.72 10.41 12.37
N CYS A 91 2.94 9.60 11.34
CA CYS A 91 2.13 9.61 10.12
C CYS A 91 2.19 8.26 9.39
N TYR A 92 1.22 8.02 8.52
CA TYR A 92 1.30 6.96 7.52
C TYR A 92 2.30 7.33 6.44
N VAL A 93 3.05 6.34 5.98
CA VAL A 93 4.02 6.48 4.89
C VAL A 93 3.70 5.43 3.84
N SER A 94 3.86 5.80 2.57
CA SER A 94 3.78 4.87 1.45
C SER A 94 5.00 5.02 0.54
N TYR A 95 5.60 3.89 0.15
CA TYR A 95 6.65 3.80 -0.85
C TYR A 95 6.20 2.98 -2.04
N PHE A 96 6.41 3.50 -3.25
CA PHE A 96 5.97 2.84 -4.48
C PHE A 96 6.86 3.20 -5.65
N ARG A 97 6.78 2.35 -6.68
CA ARG A 97 7.60 2.46 -7.88
C ARG A 97 7.11 3.58 -8.80
N ILE A 98 8.06 4.38 -9.28
CA ILE A 98 7.90 5.39 -10.33
C ILE A 98 8.91 5.17 -11.47
N PHE A 99 8.70 5.84 -12.59
CA PHE A 99 9.77 6.04 -13.59
C PHE A 99 10.32 7.44 -13.43
N SER A 100 11.63 7.56 -13.42
CA SER A 100 12.36 8.82 -13.41
C SER A 100 13.47 8.67 -14.46
N ASP A 101 13.50 9.56 -15.45
CA ASP A 101 14.41 9.54 -16.59
C ASP A 101 14.57 8.15 -17.28
N GLY A 102 13.45 7.43 -17.45
CA GLY A 102 13.44 6.09 -18.05
C GLY A 102 13.94 4.96 -17.14
N VAL A 103 14.41 5.28 -15.93
CA VAL A 103 14.86 4.32 -14.92
C VAL A 103 13.76 4.09 -13.89
N ARG A 104 13.66 2.86 -13.37
CA ARG A 104 12.71 2.53 -12.30
C ARG A 104 13.29 3.03 -10.98
N SER A 105 12.54 3.86 -10.26
CA SER A 105 12.93 4.45 -8.98
C SER A 105 11.76 4.32 -7.99
N ILE A 106 11.96 4.79 -6.76
CA ILE A 106 10.96 4.73 -5.68
C ILE A 106 10.59 6.16 -5.29
N SER A 107 9.30 6.41 -5.13
CA SER A 107 8.79 7.63 -4.47
C SER A 107 8.21 7.29 -3.12
N ARG A 108 8.14 8.33 -2.29
CA ARG A 108 7.59 8.33 -0.95
C ARG A 108 6.51 9.40 -0.85
N THR A 109 5.42 9.10 -0.16
CA THR A 109 4.41 10.09 0.27
C THR A 109 3.95 9.78 1.68
N ILE A 110 3.37 10.77 2.36
CA ILE A 110 2.88 10.67 3.72
C ILE A 110 1.42 11.11 3.84
N SER A 111 0.75 10.63 4.89
CA SER A 111 -0.60 11.01 5.24
C SER A 111 -0.78 10.99 6.75
N LYS A 112 -1.56 11.93 7.29
CA LYS A 112 -1.91 11.93 8.73
C LYS A 112 -3.12 11.06 9.04
N ASP A 113 -3.97 10.76 8.06
CA ASP A 113 -5.26 10.10 8.24
C ASP A 113 -5.49 8.88 7.33
N PHE A 114 -4.47 8.49 6.56
CA PHE A 114 -4.48 7.40 5.57
C PHE A 114 -5.33 7.65 4.32
N LEU A 115 -6.09 8.75 4.26
CA LEU A 115 -7.02 9.06 3.17
C LEU A 115 -6.57 10.25 2.33
N ASN A 116 -5.87 11.21 2.94
CA ASN A 116 -5.38 12.40 2.28
C ASN A 116 -3.84 12.35 2.30
N TRP A 117 -3.26 12.18 1.11
CA TRP A 117 -1.82 12.00 0.92
C TRP A 117 -1.20 13.24 0.30
N GLU A 118 0.01 13.56 0.74
CA GLU A 118 0.80 14.66 0.18
C GLU A 118 1.35 14.29 -1.22
N GLU A 119 1.91 15.30 -1.90
CA GLU A 119 2.57 15.09 -3.18
C GLU A 119 3.74 14.11 -3.02
N PRO A 120 3.84 13.05 -3.85
CA PRO A 120 4.95 12.13 -3.76
C PRO A 120 6.29 12.78 -4.10
N VAL A 121 7.31 12.42 -3.31
CA VAL A 121 8.68 12.87 -3.49
C VAL A 121 9.53 11.68 -3.92
N GLU A 122 10.29 11.83 -5.01
CA GLU A 122 11.26 10.82 -5.43
C GLU A 122 12.34 10.64 -4.36
N MET A 123 12.65 9.38 -4.05
CA MET A 123 13.73 9.03 -3.12
C MET A 123 15.09 9.29 -3.77
N THR A 124 16.03 9.84 -3.00
CA THR A 124 17.43 10.00 -3.40
C THR A 124 18.30 8.93 -2.74
N TYR A 125 19.34 8.51 -3.46
CA TYR A 125 20.31 7.51 -3.02
C TYR A 125 21.73 8.11 -2.91
N GLY A 126 21.83 9.44 -2.83
CA GLY A 126 23.11 10.15 -2.84
C GLY A 126 23.79 10.06 -4.21
N ASP A 127 25.11 9.94 -4.22
CA ASP A 127 25.93 9.95 -5.45
C ASP A 127 26.04 8.57 -6.13
N THR A 128 25.27 7.57 -5.68
CA THR A 128 25.31 6.23 -6.26
C THR A 128 24.75 6.23 -7.69
N PRO A 129 25.31 5.42 -8.62
CA PRO A 129 24.73 5.26 -9.96
C PRO A 129 23.25 4.87 -9.90
N ARG A 130 22.48 5.29 -10.91
CA ARG A 130 21.07 4.91 -11.00
C ARG A 130 20.93 3.41 -11.29
N GLU A 131 20.06 2.75 -10.52
CA GLU A 131 19.71 1.35 -10.72
C GLU A 131 18.21 1.18 -10.95
N HIS A 132 17.81 0.09 -11.59
CA HIS A 132 16.39 -0.22 -11.80
C HIS A 132 15.78 -0.84 -10.54
N LEU A 133 15.19 0.00 -9.68
CA LEU A 133 14.48 -0.42 -8.49
C LEU A 133 13.03 -0.78 -8.84
N TYR A 134 12.74 -2.08 -8.98
CA TYR A 134 11.42 -2.57 -9.34
C TYR A 134 10.50 -2.71 -8.12
N THR A 135 10.92 -3.52 -7.14
CA THR A 135 10.22 -3.73 -5.87
C THR A 135 11.00 -3.07 -4.75
N ASN A 136 10.31 -2.47 -3.78
CA ASN A 136 10.95 -2.01 -2.55
C ASN A 136 10.35 -2.77 -1.35
N GLN A 137 11.11 -2.85 -0.26
CA GLN A 137 10.65 -3.34 1.05
C GLN A 137 11.03 -2.31 2.12
N THR A 138 10.97 -1.03 1.78
CA THR A 138 11.42 0.05 2.66
C THR A 138 10.57 0.07 3.93
N HIS A 139 11.20 -0.23 5.06
CA HIS A 139 10.56 -0.25 6.38
C HIS A 139 11.49 0.31 7.45
N PRO A 140 10.95 0.76 8.58
CA PRO A 140 11.77 1.18 9.72
C PRO A 140 12.64 0.03 10.21
N TYR A 141 13.93 0.32 10.44
CA TYR A 141 14.83 -0.65 11.06
C TYR A 141 14.53 -0.73 12.56
N PHE A 142 14.01 -1.87 13.02
CA PHE A 142 13.52 -2.04 14.40
C PHE A 142 14.61 -1.96 15.49
N ARG A 143 15.90 -1.86 15.11
CA ARG A 143 17.03 -1.70 16.04
C ARG A 143 17.78 -0.36 15.88
N ALA A 144 17.25 0.55 15.04
CA ALA A 144 17.81 1.90 14.87
C ALA A 144 17.49 2.81 16.07
#